data_AF-A3YY56-F1
#
_entry.id   AF-A3YY56-F1
#
_cell.length_a   1.000
_cell.length_b   1.000
_cell.length_c   1.000
_cell.angle_alpha   90.00
_cell.angle_beta   90.00
_cell.angle_gamma   90.00
#
_symmetry.space_group_name_H-M   'P 1'
#
loop_
_entity.id
_entity.type
_entity.pdbx_description
1 polymer ?
#
loop_
_entity_poly.entity_id
_entity_poly.type
_entity_poly.pdbx_seq_one_letter_code
_entity_poly.pdbx_strand_id
1 'polypeptide(L)'
;MADPDDWSEELAELERLLRQLGWEREQESIYLQRAFGHPSRSRLIRYADLLAYLAALRQLEPGVDPAQAALPLRRSDLLRSSDGLLASLGWGAAQGRALLEREFNLASRQQLSDDDLLRFNDLLAQQLEALTASSPEHGTP
;
A
#
# COMPACT_ATOMS: atom_id res chain seq x y z
N MET A 1 -17.23 1.34 13.24
CA MET A 1 -17.19 2.82 13.22
C MET A 1 -18.11 3.24 12.09
N ALA A 2 -19.13 4.05 12.37
CA ALA A 2 -20.03 4.54 11.32
C ALA A 2 -19.29 5.60 10.50
N ASP A 3 -19.50 5.62 9.18
CA ASP A 3 -19.01 6.69 8.32
C ASP A 3 -19.57 8.04 8.83
N PRO A 4 -18.77 9.12 8.86
CA PRO A 4 -19.27 10.45 9.20
C PRO A 4 -20.35 10.87 8.20
N ASP A 5 -21.30 11.70 8.63
CA ASP A 5 -22.38 12.19 7.77
C ASP A 5 -21.93 13.37 6.88
N ASP A 6 -20.88 14.10 7.32
CA ASP A 6 -20.28 15.22 6.60
C ASP A 6 -18.87 14.84 6.09
N TRP A 7 -18.68 14.92 4.76
CA TRP A 7 -17.41 14.67 4.07
C TRP A 7 -16.85 15.95 3.43
N SER A 8 -17.36 17.11 3.85
CA SER A 8 -17.13 18.38 3.16
C SER A 8 -15.65 18.78 3.19
N GLU A 9 -14.95 18.51 4.29
CA GLU A 9 -13.52 18.77 4.44
C GLU A 9 -12.67 17.89 3.51
N GLU A 10 -12.95 16.59 3.48
CA GLU A 10 -12.25 15.64 2.60
C GLU A 10 -12.46 15.97 1.13
N LEU A 11 -13.68 16.34 0.75
CA LEU A 11 -13.99 16.74 -0.62
C LEU A 11 -13.29 18.05 -1.00
N ALA A 12 -13.24 19.04 -0.09
CA ALA A 12 -12.52 20.29 -0.33
C ALA A 12 -11.01 20.08 -0.46
N GLU A 13 -10.43 19.22 0.37
CA GLU A 13 -9.02 18.84 0.26
C GLU A 13 -8.74 18.10 -1.05
N LEU A 14 -9.63 17.19 -1.45
CA LEU A 14 -9.53 16.46 -2.71
C LEU A 14 -9.46 17.43 -3.90
N GLU A 15 -10.37 18.41 -3.95
CA GLU A 15 -10.36 19.43 -5.01
C GLU A 15 -9.10 20.30 -5.00
N ARG A 16 -8.53 20.57 -3.81
CA ARG A 16 -7.24 21.28 -3.69
C ARG A 16 -6.10 20.44 -4.27
N LEU A 17 -6.02 19.16 -3.92
CA LEU A 17 -4.97 18.26 -4.40
C LEU A 17 -5.04 18.05 -5.91
N LEU A 18 -6.23 17.85 -6.48
CA LEU A 18 -6.39 17.71 -7.93
C LEU A 18 -5.96 18.97 -8.70
N ARG A 19 -6.30 20.16 -8.18
CA ARG A 19 -5.81 21.42 -8.75
C ARG A 19 -4.30 21.54 -8.67
N GLN A 20 -3.69 21.11 -7.56
CA GLN A 20 -2.23 21.10 -7.39
C GLN A 20 -1.54 20.14 -8.36
N LEU A 21 -2.14 18.97 -8.61
CA LEU A 21 -1.65 18.00 -9.58
C LEU A 21 -1.79 18.49 -11.03
N GLY A 22 -2.66 19.48 -11.27
CA GLY A 22 -2.99 19.97 -12.61
C GLY A 22 -3.88 19.00 -13.38
N TRP A 23 -4.56 18.09 -12.67
CA TRP A 23 -5.38 17.06 -13.31
C TRP A 23 -6.77 17.57 -13.66
N GLU A 24 -7.16 17.39 -14.91
CA GLU A 24 -8.54 17.52 -15.35
C GLU A 24 -9.32 16.21 -15.13
N ARG A 25 -10.64 16.27 -15.37
CA ARG A 25 -11.56 15.14 -15.17
C ARG A 25 -11.12 13.85 -15.88
N GLU A 26 -10.65 13.96 -17.13
CA GLU A 26 -10.18 12.80 -17.91
C GLU A 26 -8.92 12.17 -17.26
N GLN A 27 -7.99 13.01 -16.82
CA GLN A 27 -6.76 12.58 -16.16
C GLN A 27 -7.05 11.89 -14.83
N GLU A 28 -7.93 12.47 -14.03
CA GLU A 28 -8.45 11.82 -12.83
C GLU A 28 -9.10 10.47 -13.13
N SER A 29 -9.95 10.37 -14.17
CA SER A 29 -10.63 9.13 -14.54
C SER A 29 -9.65 8.01 -14.88
N ILE A 30 -8.55 8.32 -15.57
CA ILE A 30 -7.46 7.38 -15.85
C ILE A 30 -6.86 6.85 -14.55
N TYR A 31 -6.52 7.75 -13.62
CA TYR A 31 -5.93 7.36 -12.35
C TYR A 31 -6.90 6.52 -11.51
N LEU A 32 -8.15 6.96 -11.36
CA LEU A 32 -9.18 6.22 -10.60
C LEU A 32 -9.43 4.81 -11.19
N GLN A 33 -9.45 4.66 -12.51
CA GLN A 33 -9.63 3.35 -13.14
C GLN A 33 -8.48 2.40 -12.80
N ARG A 34 -7.24 2.90 -12.74
CA ARG A 34 -6.06 2.11 -12.35
C ARG A 34 -6.03 1.83 -10.85
N ALA A 35 -6.21 2.86 -10.03
CA ALA A 35 -6.02 2.84 -8.58
C ALA A 35 -7.20 2.24 -7.81
N PHE A 36 -8.42 2.35 -8.32
CA PHE A 36 -9.66 1.92 -7.65
C PHE A 36 -10.57 1.03 -8.53
N GLY A 37 -10.21 0.82 -9.80
CA GLY A 37 -10.96 -0.07 -10.71
C GLY A 37 -12.19 0.55 -11.35
N HIS A 38 -12.41 1.85 -11.18
CA HIS A 38 -13.53 2.59 -11.76
C HIS A 38 -13.14 4.03 -12.12
N PRO A 39 -13.71 4.66 -13.16
CA PRO A 39 -13.23 5.96 -13.64
C PRO A 39 -13.88 7.18 -12.96
N SER A 40 -14.68 7.01 -11.89
CA SER A 40 -15.46 8.11 -11.30
C SER A 40 -15.51 8.09 -9.77
N ARG A 41 -15.38 9.28 -9.16
CA ARG A 41 -15.56 9.50 -7.71
C ARG A 41 -16.94 9.10 -7.22
N SER A 42 -17.97 9.10 -8.08
CA SER A 42 -19.32 8.67 -7.70
C SER A 42 -19.40 7.21 -7.25
N ARG A 43 -18.34 6.42 -7.47
CA ARG A 43 -18.22 5.04 -6.97
C ARG A 43 -17.53 4.95 -5.59
N LEU A 44 -16.92 6.03 -5.11
CA LEU A 44 -16.36 6.14 -3.76
C LEU A 44 -17.50 6.44 -2.78
N ILE A 45 -18.30 5.42 -2.50
CA ILE A 45 -19.51 5.52 -1.66
C ILE A 45 -19.24 5.27 -0.16
N ARG A 46 -18.00 4.92 0.20
CA ARG A 46 -17.59 4.72 1.60
C ARG A 46 -16.54 5.76 1.97
N TYR A 47 -16.58 6.22 3.20
CA TYR A 47 -15.61 7.21 3.69
C TYR A 47 -14.18 6.68 3.61
N ALA A 48 -13.99 5.39 3.89
CA ALA A 48 -12.69 4.73 3.75
C ALA A 48 -12.12 4.78 2.32
N ASP A 49 -12.98 4.64 1.30
CA ASP A 49 -12.57 4.72 -0.11
C ASP A 49 -12.14 6.17 -0.48
N LEU A 50 -12.82 7.18 0.07
CA LEU A 50 -12.44 8.60 -0.08
C LEU A 50 -11.10 8.91 0.59
N LEU A 51 -10.91 8.45 1.83
CA LEU A 51 -9.65 8.63 2.56
C LEU A 51 -8.47 7.96 1.86
N ALA A 52 -8.67 6.74 1.33
CA ALA A 52 -7.65 6.05 0.54
C ALA A 52 -7.29 6.84 -0.72
N TYR A 53 -8.28 7.45 -1.38
CA TYR A 53 -8.03 8.30 -2.54
C TYR A 53 -7.24 9.57 -2.18
N LEU A 54 -7.63 10.26 -1.12
CA LEU A 54 -6.88 11.42 -0.60
C LEU A 54 -5.44 11.07 -0.25
N ALA A 55 -5.22 9.99 0.49
CA ALA A 55 -3.89 9.52 0.86
C ALA A 55 -3.04 9.25 -0.39
N ALA A 56 -3.62 8.65 -1.42
CA ALA A 56 -2.94 8.41 -2.69
C ALA A 56 -2.52 9.72 -3.37
N LEU A 57 -3.43 10.70 -3.48
CA LEU A 57 -3.15 11.99 -4.11
C LEU A 57 -2.07 12.80 -3.37
N ARG A 58 -1.99 12.72 -2.04
CA ARG A 58 -0.97 13.42 -1.23
C ARG A 58 0.46 12.94 -1.52
N GLN A 59 0.63 11.73 -2.03
CA GLN A 59 1.94 11.16 -2.35
C GLN A 59 2.40 11.51 -3.77
N LEU A 60 1.54 12.12 -4.59
CA LEU A 60 1.82 12.42 -5.98
C LEU A 60 2.46 13.80 -6.15
N GLU A 61 3.38 13.89 -7.11
CA GLU A 61 4.04 15.14 -7.49
C GLU A 61 3.18 15.94 -8.49
N PRO A 62 3.23 17.29 -8.44
CA PRO A 62 2.49 18.13 -9.38
C PRO A 62 2.94 17.91 -10.82
N GLY A 63 1.98 17.83 -11.76
CA GLY A 63 2.26 17.59 -13.18
C GLY A 63 2.56 16.13 -13.53
N VAL A 64 2.44 15.20 -12.59
CA VAL A 64 2.59 13.76 -12.87
C VAL A 64 1.54 13.28 -13.87
N ASP A 65 1.95 12.46 -14.83
CA ASP A 65 1.03 11.82 -15.77
C ASP A 65 0.14 10.79 -15.04
N PRO A 66 -1.19 10.85 -15.14
CA PRO A 66 -2.10 9.96 -14.42
C PRO A 66 -1.99 8.48 -14.82
N ALA A 67 -1.47 8.18 -16.02
CA ALA A 67 -1.19 6.82 -16.48
C ALA A 67 0.15 6.29 -15.96
N GLN A 68 1.04 7.16 -15.47
CA GLN A 68 2.33 6.80 -14.87
C GLN A 68 2.38 7.02 -13.36
N ALA A 69 1.42 7.75 -12.79
CA ALA A 69 1.33 8.03 -11.37
C ALA A 69 1.34 6.72 -10.55
N ALA A 70 2.04 6.77 -9.42
CA ALA A 70 2.14 5.67 -8.48
C ALA A 70 0.74 5.33 -7.95
N LEU A 71 0.44 4.03 -7.89
CA LEU A 71 -0.85 3.57 -7.38
C LEU A 71 -0.78 3.44 -5.86
N PRO A 72 -1.90 3.66 -5.14
CA PRO A 72 -1.94 3.43 -3.71
C PRO A 72 -1.61 1.97 -3.43
N LEU A 73 -0.75 1.75 -2.44
CA LEU A 73 -0.39 0.41 -2.01
C LEU A 73 -1.61 -0.25 -1.39
N ARG A 74 -2.16 -1.28 -2.05
CA ARG A 74 -3.36 -1.95 -1.56
C ARG A 74 -2.98 -3.03 -0.56
N ARG A 75 -3.83 -3.24 0.44
CA ARG A 75 -3.72 -4.35 1.39
C ARG A 75 -3.53 -5.71 0.72
N SER A 76 -4.25 -5.97 -0.38
CA SER A 76 -4.11 -7.24 -1.12
C SER A 76 -2.73 -7.41 -1.74
N ASP A 77 -2.11 -6.33 -2.22
CA ASP A 77 -0.76 -6.34 -2.76
C ASP A 77 0.27 -6.52 -1.64
N LEU A 78 0.07 -5.87 -0.49
CA LEU A 78 0.89 -6.09 0.70
C LEU A 78 0.85 -7.53 1.20
N LEU A 79 -0.34 -8.14 1.27
CA LEU A 79 -0.50 -9.55 1.66
C LEU A 79 0.20 -10.48 0.66
N ARG A 80 0.05 -10.21 -0.64
CA ARG A 80 0.74 -10.98 -1.70
C ARG A 80 2.26 -10.82 -1.61
N SER A 81 2.75 -9.61 -1.34
CA SER A 81 4.17 -9.35 -1.13
C SER A 81 4.71 -10.10 0.08
N SER A 82 3.95 -10.13 1.18
CA SER A 82 4.27 -10.95 2.36
C SER A 82 4.42 -12.43 1.99
N ASP A 83 3.49 -12.99 1.22
CA ASP A 83 3.57 -14.37 0.72
C ASP A 83 4.85 -14.61 -0.10
N GLY A 84 5.16 -13.70 -1.03
CA GLY A 84 6.36 -13.81 -1.86
C GLY A 84 7.66 -13.74 -1.06
N LEU A 85 7.74 -12.85 -0.07
CA LEU A 85 8.90 -12.70 0.79
C LEU A 85 9.10 -13.91 1.70
N LEU A 86 8.03 -14.41 2.34
CA LEU A 86 8.07 -15.64 3.14
C LEU A 86 8.52 -16.83 2.29
N ALA A 87 8.00 -16.96 1.06
CA ALA A 87 8.43 -18.01 0.14
C ALA A 87 9.91 -17.88 -0.26
N SER A 88 10.38 -16.66 -0.53
CA SER A 88 11.79 -16.38 -0.89
C SER A 88 12.76 -16.67 0.26
N LEU A 89 12.32 -16.44 1.50
CA LEU A 89 13.04 -16.83 2.72
C LEU A 89 13.02 -18.33 2.99
N GLY A 90 12.21 -19.11 2.28
CA GLY A 90 11.95 -20.51 2.60
C GLY A 90 11.19 -20.68 3.93
N TRP A 91 10.49 -19.64 4.38
CA TRP A 91 9.77 -19.63 5.66
C TRP A 91 8.38 -20.24 5.51
N GLY A 92 8.03 -21.12 6.44
CA GLY A 92 6.70 -21.65 6.59
C GLY A 92 5.82 -20.79 7.51
N ALA A 93 4.59 -21.25 7.72
CA ALA A 93 3.61 -20.56 8.57
C ALA A 93 4.11 -20.34 10.01
N ALA A 94 4.93 -21.25 10.55
CA ALA A 94 5.47 -21.15 11.90
C ALA A 94 6.45 -19.97 12.05
N GLN A 95 7.40 -19.81 11.12
CA GLN A 95 8.36 -18.70 11.18
C GLN A 95 7.68 -17.35 10.97
N GLY A 96 6.78 -17.27 9.99
CA GLY A 96 5.99 -16.04 9.75
C GLY A 96 5.16 -15.66 10.98
N ARG A 97 4.49 -16.63 11.61
CA ARG A 97 3.74 -16.40 12.85
C ARG A 97 4.63 -15.96 14.01
N ALA A 98 5.78 -16.60 14.21
CA ALA A 98 6.70 -16.23 15.29
C ALA A 98 7.17 -14.77 15.17
N LEU A 99 7.44 -14.30 13.94
CA LEU A 99 7.78 -12.90 13.69
C LEU A 99 6.60 -11.96 13.99
N LEU A 100 5.38 -12.33 13.57
CA LEU A 100 4.16 -11.56 13.87
C LEU A 100 3.89 -11.45 15.38
N GLU A 101 4.04 -12.54 16.12
CA GLU A 101 3.86 -12.56 17.57
C GLU A 101 4.93 -11.72 18.27
N ARG A 102 6.18 -11.74 17.78
CA ARG A 102 7.29 -10.98 18.36
C ARG A 102 7.20 -9.47 18.10
N GLU A 103 6.90 -9.07 16.88
CA GLU A 103 6.98 -7.66 16.46
C GLU A 103 5.66 -6.90 16.60
N PHE A 104 4.52 -7.61 16.48
CA PHE A 104 3.19 -7.00 16.47
C PHE A 104 2.24 -7.56 17.53
N ASN A 105 2.66 -8.60 18.28
CA ASN A 105 1.81 -9.29 19.25
C ASN A 105 0.51 -9.85 18.62
N LEU A 106 0.61 -10.32 17.37
CA LEU A 106 -0.51 -10.85 16.59
C LEU A 106 -0.19 -12.25 16.04
N ALA A 107 -1.22 -13.08 15.90
CA ALA A 107 -1.06 -14.46 15.41
C ALA A 107 -1.19 -14.57 13.87
N SER A 108 -1.69 -13.53 13.22
CA SER A 108 -1.96 -13.53 11.78
C SER A 108 -1.77 -12.15 11.17
N ARG A 109 -1.10 -12.12 10.01
CA ARG A 109 -0.96 -10.90 9.19
C ARG A 109 -2.30 -10.32 8.73
N GLN A 110 -3.37 -11.11 8.70
CA GLN A 110 -4.71 -10.60 8.40
C GLN A 110 -5.23 -9.62 9.45
N GLN A 111 -4.66 -9.64 10.66
CA GLN A 111 -5.00 -8.73 11.77
C GLN A 111 -4.19 -7.43 11.75
N LEU A 112 -3.13 -7.34 10.94
CA LEU A 112 -2.31 -6.13 10.84
C LEU A 112 -3.08 -5.00 10.17
N SER A 113 -2.83 -3.76 10.56
CA SER A 113 -3.23 -2.59 9.76
C SER A 113 -2.40 -2.53 8.48
N ASP A 114 -2.76 -1.67 7.52
CA ASP A 114 -2.01 -1.55 6.27
C ASP A 114 -0.57 -1.03 6.51
N ASP A 115 -0.40 -0.13 7.47
CA ASP A 115 0.91 0.37 7.93
C ASP A 115 1.74 -0.74 8.60
N ASP A 116 1.14 -1.49 9.52
CA ASP A 116 1.80 -2.64 10.16
C ASP A 116 2.16 -3.74 9.15
N LEU A 117 1.33 -3.94 8.13
CA LEU A 117 1.59 -4.91 7.08
C LEU A 117 2.73 -4.47 6.15
N LEU A 118 2.84 -3.17 5.88
CA LEU A 118 4.01 -2.60 5.20
C LEU A 118 5.28 -2.82 6.04
N ARG A 119 5.23 -2.51 7.34
CA ARG A 119 6.35 -2.74 8.26
C ARG A 119 6.73 -4.22 8.36
N PHE A 120 5.74 -5.12 8.35
CA PHE A 120 5.99 -6.56 8.34
C PHE A 120 6.72 -6.99 7.06
N ASN A 121 6.32 -6.47 5.90
CA ASN A 121 7.01 -6.74 4.63
C ASN A 121 8.44 -6.21 4.62
N ASP A 122 8.68 -5.02 5.17
CA ASP A 122 10.02 -4.45 5.32
C ASP A 122 10.93 -5.34 6.19
N LEU A 123 10.42 -5.82 7.33
CA LEU A 123 11.16 -6.76 8.19
C LEU A 123 11.52 -8.07 7.46
N LEU A 124 10.59 -8.62 6.67
CA LEU A 124 10.86 -9.82 5.88
C LEU A 124 11.91 -9.57 4.78
N ALA A 125 11.84 -8.41 4.12
CA ALA A 125 12.84 -8.01 3.12
C ALA A 125 14.24 -7.91 3.75
N GLN A 126 14.37 -7.28 4.92
CA GLN A 126 15.63 -7.20 5.65
C GLN A 126 16.20 -8.59 6.01
N GLN A 127 15.35 -9.54 6.41
CA GLN A 127 15.81 -10.92 6.66
C GLN A 127 16.32 -11.60 5.40
N LEU A 128 15.68 -11.33 4.25
CA LEU A 128 16.06 -11.91 2.97
C LEU A 128 17.41 -11.33 2.50
N GLU A 129 17.57 -10.02 2.63
CA GLU A 129 18.84 -9.33 2.39
C GLU A 129 19.95 -9.90 3.28
N ALA A 130 19.71 -10.05 4.58
CA ALA A 130 20.68 -10.62 5.52
C ALA A 130 21.08 -12.07 5.17
N LEU A 131 20.13 -12.89 4.70
CA LEU A 131 20.39 -14.26 4.24
C LEU A 131 21.28 -14.27 2.98
N THR A 132 20.98 -13.39 2.03
CA THR A 132 21.75 -13.28 0.77
C THR A 132 23.15 -12.72 1.00
N ALA A 133 23.28 -11.72 1.88
CA ALA A 133 24.56 -11.13 2.27
C ALA A 133 25.43 -12.08 3.11
N SER A 134 24.81 -12.99 3.84
CA SER A 134 25.49 -14.04 4.62
C SER A 134 25.83 -15.28 3.80
N SER A 135 25.57 -15.28 2.49
CA SER A 135 26.11 -16.28 1.56
C SER A 135 27.41 -15.75 0.94
N PRO A 136 28.59 -15.97 1.57
CA PRO A 136 29.84 -15.71 0.90
C PRO A 136 29.96 -16.73 -0.22
N GLU A 137 29.96 -16.24 -1.46
CA GLU A 137 30.40 -17.04 -2.58
C GLU A 137 31.82 -17.50 -2.27
N HIS A 138 31.96 -18.80 -2.01
CA HIS A 138 33.23 -19.50 -1.91
C HIS A 138 33.95 -19.36 -3.26
N GLY A 139 34.73 -18.29 -3.39
CA GLY A 139 35.62 -18.03 -4.51
C GLY A 139 37.05 -17.84 -4.01
N THR A 140 37.67 -18.92 -3.55
CA THR A 140 39.14 -19.08 -3.52
C THR A 140 39.46 -20.56 -3.74
N PRO A 141 40.63 -20.91 -4.31
CA PRO A 141 41.81 -20.07 -4.61
C PRO A 141 41.99 -19.68 -6.08
#